data_AF-A0A6G9RLC1-F1
#
_entry.id   AF-A0A6G9RLC1-F1
#
_cell.length_a   1.000
_cell.length_b   1.000
_cell.length_c   1.000
_cell.angle_alpha   90.00
_cell.angle_beta   90.00
_cell.angle_gamma   90.00
#
_symmetry.space_group_name_H-M   'P 1'
#
loop_
_entity.id
_entity.type
_entity.pdbx_description
1 polymer ?
#
loop_
_entity_poly.entity_id
_entity_poly.type
_entity_poly.pdbx_seq_one_letter_code
_entity_poly.pdbx_strand_id
1 'polypeptide(L)' 'MHTDLLVKQRVQTGLRLAEQAAEMERGGYFSTASMLWSNSANFPCKPLNREWRLNRAHSCSSLSDLRPESEVAE' A
#
# COMPACT_ATOMS: atom_id res chain seq x y z
N MET A 1 -28.01 8.68 4.31
CA MET A 1 -27.02 9.77 4.48
C MET A 1 -25.85 9.42 5.42
N HIS A 2 -26.02 8.60 6.46
CA HIS A 2 -24.89 8.23 7.35
C HIS A 2 -23.91 7.21 6.72
N THR A 3 -24.43 6.30 5.89
CA THR A 3 -23.66 5.28 5.16
C THR A 3 -22.69 5.87 4.14
N ASP A 4 -23.09 6.92 3.44
CA ASP A 4 -22.28 7.54 2.39
C ASP A 4 -21.04 8.25 2.96
N LEU A 5 -21.17 8.82 4.16
CA LEU A 5 -20.05 9.45 4.87
C LEU A 5 -19.02 8.40 5.30
N LEU A 6 -19.48 7.26 5.85
CA LEU A 6 -18.61 6.15 6.24
C LEU A 6 -17.88 5.56 5.03
N VAL A 7 -18.55 5.42 3.90
CA VAL A 7 -17.91 4.95 2.66
C VAL A 7 -16.84 5.94 2.20
N LYS A 8 -17.13 7.24 2.18
CA LYS A 8 -16.15 8.28 1.81
C LYS A 8 -14.92 8.27 2.72
N GLN A 9 -15.12 8.16 4.04
CA GLN A 9 -14.01 8.06 5.00
C GLN A 9 -13.15 6.83 4.74
N ARG A 10 -13.76 5.66 4.49
CA ARG A 10 -13.01 4.44 4.16
C ARG A 10 -12.23 4.56 2.85
N VAL A 11 -12.81 5.18 1.82
CA VAL A 11 -12.09 5.47 0.56
C VAL A 11 -10.86 6.34 0.83
N GLN A 12 -11.03 7.42 1.62
CA GLN A 12 -9.92 8.31 1.98
C GLN A 12 -8.82 7.59 2.78
N THR A 13 -9.19 6.75 3.75
CA THR A 13 -8.21 5.95 4.50
C THR A 13 -7.43 5.02 3.58
N GLY A 14 -8.10 4.36 2.63
CA GLY A 14 -7.44 3.51 1.63
C GLY A 14 -6.50 4.27 0.71
N LEU A 15 -6.82 5.53 0.36
CA LEU A 15 -5.92 6.38 -0.43
C LEU A 15 -4.69 6.80 0.38
N ARG A 16 -4.87 7.24 1.63
CA ARG A 16 -3.76 7.64 2.50
C ARG A 16 -2.77 6.50 2.74
N LEU A 17 -3.27 5.27 2.95
CA LEU A 17 -2.41 4.09 3.09
C LEU A 17 -1.62 3.80 1.82
N ALA A 18 -2.23 3.97 0.65
CA ALA A 18 -1.55 3.83 -0.65
C ALA A 18 -0.46 4.90 -0.86
N GLU A 19 -0.72 6.15 -0.44
CA GLU A 19 0.28 7.23 -0.51
C GLU A 19 1.48 6.94 0.39
N GLN A 20 1.23 6.49 1.63
CA GLN A 20 2.27 6.06 2.57
C GLN A 20 3.04 4.84 2.03
N ALA A 21 2.36 3.87 1.44
CA ALA A 21 3.01 2.71 0.81
C ALA A 21 4.00 3.16 -0.28
N ALA A 22 3.59 4.10 -1.13
CA ALA A 22 4.43 4.64 -2.19
C ALA A 22 5.62 5.45 -1.65
N GLU A 23 5.46 6.13 -0.51
CA GLU A 23 6.57 6.83 0.17
C GLU A 23 7.60 5.84 0.71
N MET A 24 7.15 4.80 1.42
CA MET A 24 8.02 3.74 1.92
C MET A 24 8.73 3.00 0.78
N GLU A 25 8.03 2.73 -0.32
CA GLU A 25 8.61 2.11 -1.52
C GLU A 25 9.72 2.96 -2.12
N ARG A 26 9.52 4.28 -2.23
CA ARG A 26 10.57 5.21 -2.70
C ARG A 26 11.76 5.30 -1.74
N GLY A 27 11.52 5.14 -0.45
CA GLY A 27 12.56 5.06 0.57
C GLY A 27 13.27 3.70 0.64
N GLY A 28 12.85 2.72 -0.16
CA GLY A 28 13.43 1.36 -0.17
C GLY A 28 12.98 0.48 0.99
N TYR A 29 12.01 0.92 1.80
CA TYR A 29 11.41 0.14 2.88
C TYR A 29 10.36 -0.82 2.33
N PHE A 30 10.81 -1.81 1.55
CA PHE A 30 9.94 -2.67 0.76
C PHE A 30 9.04 -3.59 1.59
N SER A 31 9.47 -4.03 2.78
CA SER A 31 8.63 -4.86 3.64
C SER A 31 7.43 -4.05 4.17
N THR A 32 7.70 -2.81 4.61
CA THR A 32 6.69 -1.88 5.09
C THR A 32 5.77 -1.45 3.95
N ALA A 33 6.32 -1.14 2.78
CA ALA A 33 5.57 -0.80 1.59
C ALA A 33 4.63 -1.95 1.15
N SER A 34 5.12 -3.20 1.17
CA SER A 34 4.32 -4.39 0.87
C SER A 34 3.08 -4.50 1.77
N MET A 35 3.29 -4.40 3.08
CA MET A 35 2.21 -4.44 4.06
C MET A 35 1.19 -3.32 3.84
N LEU A 36 1.65 -2.08 3.61
CA LEU A 36 0.78 -0.92 3.41
C LEU A 36 0.00 -1.01 2.09
N TRP A 37 0.63 -1.49 1.00
CA TRP A 37 -0.02 -1.75 -0.27
C TRP A 37 -1.15 -2.78 -0.11
N SER A 38 -0.86 -3.90 0.54
CA SER A 38 -1.85 -4.95 0.84
C SER A 38 -3.00 -4.42 1.69
N ASN A 39 -2.71 -3.69 2.77
CA ASN A 39 -3.73 -3.12 3.64
C ASN A 39 -4.61 -2.10 2.90
N SER A 40 -4.01 -1.24 2.06
CA SER A 40 -4.74 -0.27 1.25
C SER A 40 -5.74 -0.95 0.29
N ALA A 41 -5.45 -2.16 -0.20
CA ALA A 41 -6.32 -2.93 -1.09
C ALA A 41 -7.60 -3.45 -0.41
N ASN A 42 -7.64 -3.49 0.94
CA ASN A 42 -8.82 -3.88 1.72
C ASN A 42 -9.86 -2.76 1.86
N PHE A 43 -9.53 -1.54 1.43
CA PHE A 43 -10.44 -0.40 1.45
C PHE A 43 -11.20 -0.25 0.12
N PRO A 44 -12.42 0.31 0.14
CA PRO A 44 -13.21 0.51 -1.07
C PRO A 44 -12.44 1.31 -2.12
N CYS A 45 -12.30 0.73 -3.31
CA CYS A 45 -11.69 1.35 -4.48
C CYS A 45 -12.20 0.66 -5.75
N LYS A 46 -11.86 1.22 -6.91
CA LYS A 46 -12.17 0.57 -8.20
C LYS A 46 -11.41 -0.76 -8.32
N PRO A 47 -11.98 -1.80 -8.95
CA PRO A 47 -11.32 -3.10 -9.11
C PRO A 47 -9.89 -3.02 -9.67
N LEU A 48 -9.68 -2.19 -10.71
CA LEU A 48 -8.36 -1.96 -11.29
C LEU A 48 -7.34 -1.40 -10.28
N ASN A 49 -7.77 -0.49 -9.41
CA ASN A 49 -6.90 0.08 -8.38
C ASN A 49 -6.57 -0.95 -7.30
N ARG A 50 -7.52 -1.83 -6.97
CA ARG A 50 -7.29 -2.93 -6.03
C ARG A 50 -6.25 -3.89 -6.57
N GLU A 51 -6.40 -4.32 -7.82
CA GLU A 51 -5.43 -5.20 -8.48
C GLU A 51 -4.05 -4.56 -8.55
N TRP A 52 -3.98 -3.29 -8.94
CA TRP A 52 -2.71 -2.55 -8.97
C TRP A 52 -2.03 -2.50 -7.59
N ARG A 53 -2.79 -2.24 -6.51
CA ARG A 53 -2.27 -2.25 -5.13
C ARG A 53 -1.76 -3.63 -4.71
N LEU A 54 -2.47 -4.69 -5.04
CA LEU A 54 -2.05 -6.07 -4.72
C LEU A 54 -0.79 -6.45 -5.50
N ASN A 55 -0.71 -6.11 -6.78
CA ASN A 55 0.49 -6.35 -7.59
C ASN A 55 1.70 -5.60 -7.01
N ARG A 56 1.52 -4.36 -6.58
CA ARG A 56 2.56 -3.59 -5.88
C ARG A 56 2.98 -4.23 -4.57
N ALA A 57 2.03 -4.72 -3.77
CA ALA A 57 2.34 -5.45 -2.54
C ALA A 57 3.22 -6.68 -2.83
N HIS A 58 2.84 -7.48 -3.83
CA HIS A 58 3.63 -8.64 -4.25
C HIS A 58 5.04 -8.25 -4.72
N SER A 59 5.18 -7.22 -5.58
CA SER A 59 6.49 -6.75 -6.02
C SER A 59 7.37 -6.29 -4.86
N CYS A 60 6.80 -5.54 -3.92
CA CYS A 60 7.53 -5.09 -2.73
C CYS A 60 7.94 -6.26 -1.84
N SER A 61 7.07 -7.26 -1.66
CA SER A 61 7.41 -8.48 -0.91
C SER A 61 8.60 -9.23 -1.52
N SER A 62 8.61 -9.40 -2.85
CA SER A 62 9.74 -10.04 -3.53
C SER A 62 11.02 -9.22 -3.41
N LEU A 63 10.93 -7.88 -3.43
CA LEU A 63 12.08 -7.00 -3.26
C LEU A 63 12.63 -7.02 -1.84
N SER A 64 11.78 -7.11 -0.81
CA SER A 64 12.24 -7.22 0.57
C SER A 64 13.01 -8.51 0.84
N ASP A 65 12.64 -9.60 0.15
CA ASP A 65 13.34 -10.88 0.27
C ASP A 65 14.72 -10.84 -0.40
N LEU A 66 14.86 -10.05 -1.48
CA LEU A 66 16.10 -9.93 -2.25
C LEU A 66 17.05 -8.84 -1.73
N ARG A 67 16.49 -7.80 -1.09
CA ARG A 67 17.21 -6.63 -0.56
C ARG A 67 16.69 -6.34 0.85
N PRO A 68 17.31 -6.94 1.88
CA PRO A 68 16.97 -6.64 3.26
C PRO A 68 17.11 -5.14 3.51
N GLU A 69 16.16 -4.54 4.23
CA GLU A 69 16.11 -3.08 4.47
C GLU A 69 17.38 -2.55 5.18
N SER A 70 18.16 -3.43 5.82
CA SER A 70 19.48 -3.12 6.39
C SER A 70 20.55 -2.70 5.37
N GLU A 71 20.37 -3.01 4.08
CA GLU A 71 21.30 -2.65 3.00
C GLU A 71 21.02 -1.27 2.39
N VAL A 72 19.91 -0.62 2.77
CA VAL A 72 19.48 0.67 2.20
C VAL A 72 19.83 1.86 3.11
N ALA A 73 20.32 1.59 4.32
CA ALA A 73 20.76 2.61 5.26
C ALA A 73 22.23 3.01 5.03
N GLU A 74 22.48 3.84 4.00
CA GLU A 74 23.71 4.63 3.83
C GLU A 74 23.39 6.09 3.55
#